data_AF-A0A140GRF3-F1
#
_entry.id   AF-A0A140GRF3-F1
#
_cell.length_a   1.000
_cell.length_b   1.000
_cell.length_c   1.000
_cell.angle_alpha   90.00
_cell.angle_beta   90.00
_cell.angle_gamma   90.00
#
_symmetry.space_group_name_H-M   'P 1'
#
loop_
_entity.id
_entity.type
_entity.pdbx_description
1 polymer ?
#
loop_
_entity_poly.entity_id
_entity_poly.type
_entity_poly.pdbx_seq_one_letter_code
_entity_poly.pdbx_strand_id
1 'polypeptide(L)'
;MAWYYGKYTCGHEGRVNIIGKVKDREWKKEKSFNKLCPKCQEEAFKENVKVNNLKAKEETLERNLIDLKGTEKQVEWGITLRVGLIKNFEEMFNELEECSESDLKGVREKGQEIIENCFGRKDVDSGKATLENLYKIYDYIIDNISQAKFFIDYRDSSISSICKEVRKLVFLSEEEEQSIKDEINRFNNSILSPENITHEGLVSLDYKDNLIKISYDKISNHLKELLREFNITWEYKHSAFTRYITNCNGHISDRLAEVGIKLLEDGYQISVIDEEVLKKIKTNNYEPECKRWILVYNDNLAIKWFEYNKSLYNKARAICKGTKWDYDNKYVIVPVTNYREVEKFSNDYGFKYSEEAIKLIENTKINE
;
A
#
# COMPACT_ATOMS: atom_id res chain seq x y z
N MET A 1 29.33 35.10 -19.63
CA MET A 1 29.68 33.67 -19.49
C MET A 1 30.76 33.36 -20.51
N ALA A 2 31.86 32.72 -20.11
CA ALA A 2 32.97 32.43 -21.02
C ALA A 2 33.10 30.92 -21.19
N TRP A 3 32.88 30.47 -22.43
CA TRP A 3 33.10 29.09 -22.83
C TRP A 3 34.56 28.93 -23.23
N TYR A 4 35.22 27.93 -22.65
CA TYR A 4 36.59 27.58 -22.97
C TYR A 4 36.60 26.23 -23.67
N TYR A 5 37.35 26.14 -24.77
CA TYR A 5 37.52 24.92 -25.55
C TYR A 5 38.90 24.33 -25.25
N GLY A 6 39.00 23.01 -25.26
CA GLY A 6 40.22 22.29 -24.94
C GLY A 6 40.07 20.80 -25.13
N LYS A 7 41.17 20.09 -24.96
CA LYS A 7 41.27 18.63 -25.08
C LYS A 7 41.38 18.02 -23.68
N TYR A 8 40.51 17.07 -23.37
CA TYR A 8 40.56 16.32 -22.12
C TYR A 8 41.72 15.31 -22.12
N THR A 9 42.07 14.74 -20.95
CA THR A 9 43.16 13.75 -20.83
C THR A 9 42.92 12.47 -21.64
N CYS A 10 41.65 12.13 -21.88
CA CYS A 10 41.26 11.01 -22.77
C CYS A 10 41.44 11.31 -24.26
N GLY A 11 41.89 12.51 -24.62
CA GLY A 11 42.12 12.92 -26.00
C GLY A 11 40.89 13.46 -26.75
N HIS A 12 39.73 13.54 -26.12
CA HIS A 12 38.52 14.11 -26.72
C HIS A 12 38.47 15.63 -26.57
N GLU A 13 38.00 16.33 -27.60
CA GLU A 13 37.73 17.77 -27.53
C GLU A 13 36.42 18.06 -26.81
N GLY A 14 36.34 19.21 -26.14
CA GLY A 14 35.09 19.69 -25.59
C GLY A 14 35.16 21.12 -25.08
N ARG A 15 34.09 21.51 -24.40
CA ARG A 15 33.92 22.87 -23.88
C ARG A 15 33.48 22.87 -22.43
N VAL A 16 33.99 23.83 -21.66
CA VAL A 16 33.59 24.05 -20.27
C VAL A 16 33.17 25.49 -20.07
N ASN A 17 32.09 25.70 -19.33
CA ASN A 17 31.66 27.02 -18.91
C ASN A 17 32.33 27.35 -17.58
N ILE A 18 33.17 28.39 -17.56
CA ILE A 18 33.89 28.79 -16.36
C ILE A 18 33.30 30.09 -15.82
N ILE A 19 32.77 30.00 -14.61
CA ILE A 19 32.14 31.13 -13.90
C ILE A 19 33.05 31.53 -12.72
N GLY A 20 33.22 32.84 -12.52
CA GLY A 20 33.98 33.43 -11.41
C GLY A 20 35.04 34.45 -11.82
N LYS A 21 35.88 34.82 -10.84
CA LYS A 21 36.94 35.83 -10.97
C LYS A 21 37.89 35.48 -12.12
N VAL A 22 38.27 36.49 -12.91
CA VAL A 22 39.10 36.34 -14.13
C VAL A 22 40.43 35.64 -13.82
N LYS A 23 41.08 35.99 -12.70
CA LYS A 23 42.36 35.42 -12.28
C LYS A 23 42.34 33.89 -12.05
N ASP A 24 41.18 33.30 -11.73
CA ASP A 24 41.07 31.86 -11.46
C ASP A 24 40.70 31.07 -12.73
N ARG A 25 40.44 31.74 -13.85
CA ARG A 25 39.86 31.08 -15.04
C ARG A 25 40.84 30.14 -15.74
N GLU A 26 42.12 30.51 -15.85
CA GLU A 26 43.13 29.66 -16.49
C GLU A 26 43.37 28.38 -15.68
N TRP A 27 43.55 28.51 -14.36
CA TRP A 27 43.67 27.36 -13.46
C TRP A 27 42.42 26.46 -13.49
N LYS A 28 41.21 27.03 -13.49
CA LYS A 28 39.96 26.25 -13.60
C LYS A 28 39.87 25.53 -14.95
N LYS A 29 40.31 26.16 -16.04
CA LYS A 29 40.35 25.58 -17.38
C LYS A 29 41.29 24.38 -17.42
N GLU A 30 42.53 24.54 -16.95
CA GLU A 30 43.50 23.45 -16.85
C GLU A 30 42.97 22.30 -15.98
N LYS A 31 42.43 22.59 -14.79
CA LYS A 31 41.85 21.57 -13.90
C LYS A 31 40.65 20.84 -14.51
N SER A 32 39.86 21.51 -15.33
CA SER A 32 38.71 20.91 -16.03
C SER A 32 39.14 19.98 -17.16
N PHE A 33 40.15 20.36 -17.94
CA PHE A 33 40.66 19.55 -19.04
C PHE A 33 41.68 18.49 -18.59
N ASN A 34 42.24 18.60 -17.37
CA ASN A 34 43.08 17.58 -16.73
C ASN A 34 42.25 16.42 -16.11
N LYS A 35 41.07 16.14 -16.65
CA LYS A 35 40.20 15.02 -16.28
C LYS A 35 39.76 14.30 -17.55
N LEU A 36 39.22 13.09 -17.40
CA LEU A 36 38.48 12.44 -18.48
C LEU A 36 37.29 13.32 -18.91
N CYS A 37 36.93 13.28 -20.19
CA CYS A 37 35.73 14.00 -20.65
C CYS A 37 34.46 13.40 -20.02
N PRO A 38 33.34 14.13 -19.96
CA PRO A 38 32.11 13.65 -19.32
C PRO A 38 31.62 12.29 -19.82
N LYS A 39 31.75 12.02 -21.13
CA LYS A 39 31.38 10.73 -21.72
C LYS A 39 32.26 9.58 -21.20
N CYS A 40 33.59 9.75 -21.24
CA CYS A 40 34.50 8.73 -20.73
C CYS A 40 34.40 8.56 -19.22
N GLN A 41 34.04 9.60 -18.47
CA GLN A 41 33.74 9.49 -17.03
C GLN A 41 32.47 8.67 -16.79
N GLU A 42 31.42 8.90 -17.58
CA GLU A 42 30.17 8.14 -17.49
C GLU A 42 30.38 6.67 -17.87
N GLU A 43 31.16 6.38 -18.90
CA GLU A 43 31.52 5.02 -19.30
C GLU A 43 32.35 4.32 -18.23
N ALA A 44 33.41 4.97 -17.71
CA ALA A 44 34.22 4.42 -16.62
C ALA A 44 33.40 4.22 -15.34
N PHE A 45 32.44 5.10 -15.04
CA PHE A 45 31.52 4.91 -13.92
C PHE A 45 30.61 3.69 -14.12
N LYS A 46 30.00 3.55 -15.30
CA LYS A 46 29.17 2.39 -15.65
C LYS A 46 29.95 1.08 -15.56
N GLU A 47 31.19 1.09 -16.03
CA GLU A 47 32.08 -0.07 -15.97
C GLU A 47 32.45 -0.41 -14.52
N ASN A 48 32.84 0.57 -13.71
CA ASN A 48 33.10 0.36 -12.28
C ASN A 48 31.88 -0.17 -11.53
N VAL A 49 30.68 0.35 -11.80
CA VAL A 49 29.43 -0.17 -11.22
C VAL A 49 29.21 -1.62 -11.61
N LYS A 50 29.40 -1.98 -12.90
CA LYS A 50 29.29 -3.38 -13.35
C LYS A 50 30.29 -4.29 -12.65
N VAL A 51 31.55 -3.88 -12.56
CA VAL A 51 32.60 -4.65 -11.88
C VAL A 51 32.28 -4.82 -10.39
N ASN A 52 31.83 -3.77 -9.71
CA ASN A 52 31.45 -3.85 -8.30
C ASN A 52 30.24 -4.76 -8.07
N ASN A 53 29.24 -4.68 -8.93
CA ASN A 53 28.06 -5.56 -8.86
C ASN A 53 28.45 -7.04 -9.08
N LEU A 54 29.36 -7.32 -10.02
CA LEU A 54 29.86 -8.68 -10.26
C LEU A 54 30.61 -9.22 -9.03
N LYS A 55 31.56 -8.45 -8.50
CA LYS A 55 32.30 -8.83 -7.29
C LYS A 55 31.38 -9.06 -6.09
N ALA A 56 30.38 -8.19 -5.89
CA ALA A 56 29.45 -8.35 -4.79
C ALA A 56 28.54 -9.58 -4.94
N LYS A 57 28.20 -9.98 -6.18
CA LYS A 57 27.50 -11.24 -6.46
C LYS A 57 28.39 -12.45 -6.17
N GLU A 58 29.65 -12.42 -6.61
CA GLU A 58 30.63 -13.48 -6.32
C GLU A 58 30.82 -13.66 -4.80
N GLU A 59 31.04 -12.56 -4.07
CA GLU A 59 31.24 -12.59 -2.63
C GLU A 59 29.98 -13.06 -1.86
N THR A 60 28.80 -12.75 -2.37
CA THR A 60 27.53 -13.29 -1.83
C THR A 60 27.47 -14.81 -1.96
N LEU A 61 27.91 -15.36 -3.10
CA LEU A 61 27.95 -16.80 -3.33
C LEU A 61 29.03 -17.47 -2.47
N GLU A 62 30.23 -16.90 -2.40
CA GLU A 62 31.33 -17.42 -1.58
C GLU A 62 30.96 -17.52 -0.10
N ARG A 63 30.25 -16.51 0.41
CA ARG A 63 29.80 -16.44 1.80
C ARG A 63 28.49 -17.18 2.06
N ASN A 64 27.88 -17.79 1.05
CA ASN A 64 26.57 -18.46 1.12
C ASN A 64 25.47 -17.58 1.77
N LEU A 65 25.46 -16.28 1.46
CA LEU A 65 24.46 -15.36 2.03
C LEU A 65 23.09 -15.64 1.40
N ILE A 66 22.02 -15.43 2.18
CA ILE A 66 20.64 -15.60 1.69
C ILE A 66 20.33 -14.75 0.45
N ASP A 67 19.41 -15.21 -0.38
CA ASP A 67 18.94 -14.45 -1.54
C ASP A 67 18.09 -13.24 -1.14
N LEU A 68 18.34 -12.11 -1.81
CA LEU A 68 17.53 -10.90 -1.61
C LEU A 68 16.28 -10.89 -2.49
N LYS A 69 15.17 -10.43 -1.91
CA LYS A 69 13.85 -10.25 -2.53
C LYS A 69 13.64 -8.78 -2.89
N GLY A 70 13.08 -8.52 -4.06
CA GLY A 70 12.79 -7.19 -4.60
C GLY A 70 12.75 -7.17 -6.12
N THR A 71 12.67 -5.99 -6.72
CA THR A 71 12.85 -5.85 -8.18
C THR A 71 14.29 -6.18 -8.58
N GLU A 72 14.53 -6.60 -9.82
CA GLU A 72 15.86 -6.96 -10.33
C GLU A 72 16.91 -5.86 -10.03
N LYS A 73 16.57 -4.60 -10.31
CA LYS A 73 17.45 -3.45 -10.00
C LYS A 73 17.69 -3.24 -8.50
N GLN A 74 16.67 -3.45 -7.66
CA GLN A 74 16.83 -3.36 -6.22
C GLN A 74 17.70 -4.47 -5.68
N VAL A 75 17.55 -5.70 -6.18
CA VAL A 75 18.35 -6.85 -5.77
C VAL A 75 19.82 -6.63 -6.11
N GLU A 76 20.14 -6.22 -7.35
CA GLU A 76 21.54 -5.95 -7.73
C GLU A 76 22.19 -4.85 -6.88
N TRP A 77 21.48 -3.77 -6.62
CA TRP A 77 22.00 -2.68 -5.79
C TRP A 77 22.08 -3.09 -4.32
N GLY A 78 21.06 -3.77 -3.80
CA GLY A 78 20.98 -4.27 -2.43
C GLY A 78 22.11 -5.25 -2.10
N ILE A 79 22.48 -6.13 -3.03
CA ILE A 79 23.63 -7.04 -2.87
C ILE A 79 24.93 -6.24 -2.67
N THR A 80 25.16 -5.22 -3.49
CA THR A 80 26.35 -4.37 -3.41
C THR A 80 26.42 -3.62 -2.08
N LEU A 81 25.28 -3.09 -1.62
CA LEU A 81 25.17 -2.40 -0.34
C LEU A 81 25.36 -3.36 0.84
N ARG A 82 24.81 -4.58 0.78
CA ARG A 82 24.96 -5.60 1.81
C ARG A 82 26.42 -6.02 1.98
N VAL A 83 27.13 -6.28 0.87
CA VAL A 83 28.56 -6.62 0.92
C VAL A 83 29.38 -5.47 1.50
N GLY A 84 29.10 -4.23 1.10
CA GLY A 84 29.75 -3.06 1.70
C GLY A 84 29.49 -2.94 3.21
N LEU A 85 28.25 -3.18 3.65
CA LEU A 85 27.90 -3.18 5.07
C LEU A 85 28.63 -4.27 5.84
N ILE A 86 28.69 -5.50 5.31
CA ILE A 86 29.42 -6.62 5.91
C ILE A 86 30.88 -6.25 6.12
N LYS A 87 31.55 -5.70 5.09
CA LYS A 87 32.94 -5.25 5.19
C LYS A 87 33.14 -4.20 6.27
N ASN A 88 32.23 -3.25 6.38
CA ASN A 88 32.30 -2.23 7.43
C ASN A 88 32.14 -2.86 8.84
N PHE A 89 31.30 -3.89 9.00
CA PHE A 89 31.19 -4.64 10.25
C PHE A 89 32.48 -5.43 10.54
N GLU A 90 33.06 -6.09 9.53
CA GLU A 90 34.31 -6.85 9.67
C GLU A 90 35.48 -5.94 10.04
N GLU A 91 35.63 -4.78 9.38
CA GLU A 91 36.62 -3.77 9.74
C GLU A 91 36.43 -3.32 11.20
N MET A 92 35.20 -3.05 11.62
CA MET A 92 34.88 -2.70 12.99
C MET A 92 35.21 -3.84 13.99
N PHE A 93 34.95 -5.10 13.65
CA PHE A 93 35.30 -6.24 14.50
C PHE A 93 36.82 -6.46 14.58
N ASN A 94 37.54 -6.33 13.47
CA ASN A 94 39.00 -6.44 13.44
C ASN A 94 39.65 -5.35 14.30
N GLU A 95 39.17 -4.11 14.22
CA GLU A 95 39.62 -3.02 15.09
C GLU A 95 39.40 -3.33 16.57
N LEU A 96 38.34 -4.08 16.92
CA LEU A 96 38.07 -4.50 18.30
C LEU A 96 38.99 -5.65 18.75
N GLU A 97 39.36 -6.55 17.85
CA GLU A 97 40.20 -7.73 18.14
C GLU A 97 41.70 -7.40 18.23
N GLU A 98 42.24 -6.58 17.31
CA GLU A 98 43.66 -6.14 17.30
C GLU A 98 44.04 -5.32 18.54
N CYS A 99 43.04 -4.74 19.18
CA CYS A 99 43.20 -3.99 20.42
C CYS A 99 43.58 -4.88 21.63
N SER A 100 43.54 -6.22 21.53
CA SER A 100 43.70 -7.10 22.71
C SER A 100 45.14 -7.26 23.27
N GLU A 101 46.21 -6.89 22.56
CA GLU A 101 47.57 -7.31 22.96
C GLU A 101 48.56 -6.23 23.48
N SER A 102 48.39 -4.92 23.24
CA SER A 102 49.46 -3.95 23.59
C SER A 102 49.10 -2.70 24.39
N ASP A 103 47.82 -2.35 24.61
CA ASP A 103 47.44 -1.16 25.42
C ASP A 103 46.03 -1.27 26.04
N LEU A 104 45.89 -2.04 27.13
CA LEU A 104 44.62 -2.43 27.77
C LEU A 104 43.63 -1.28 28.13
N LYS A 105 44.07 -0.02 28.17
CA LYS A 105 43.24 1.14 28.57
C LYS A 105 42.56 1.85 27.39
N GLY A 106 43.31 2.21 26.35
CA GLY A 106 42.74 2.88 25.15
C GLY A 106 41.84 1.96 24.32
N VAL A 107 42.07 0.66 24.45
CA VAL A 107 41.33 -0.45 23.83
C VAL A 107 39.93 -0.58 24.42
N ARG A 108 39.82 -0.56 25.75
CA ARG A 108 38.53 -0.55 26.44
C ARG A 108 37.73 0.69 26.09
N GLU A 109 38.37 1.84 25.98
CA GLU A 109 37.70 3.11 25.67
C GLU A 109 37.10 3.14 24.26
N LYS A 110 37.82 2.68 23.22
CA LYS A 110 37.31 2.63 21.84
C LYS A 110 36.24 1.57 21.61
N GLY A 111 36.44 0.36 22.13
CA GLY A 111 35.45 -0.70 22.00
C GLY A 111 34.17 -0.38 22.76
N GLN A 112 34.32 0.24 23.93
CA GLN A 112 33.20 0.77 24.70
C GLN A 112 32.51 1.92 23.96
N GLU A 113 33.24 2.82 23.29
CA GLU A 113 32.64 3.87 22.46
C GLU A 113 31.79 3.30 21.31
N ILE A 114 32.26 2.28 20.60
CA ILE A 114 31.51 1.62 19.52
C ILE A 114 30.23 0.97 20.06
N ILE A 115 30.33 0.24 21.17
CA ILE A 115 29.17 -0.41 21.80
C ILE A 115 28.21 0.65 22.38
N GLU A 116 28.71 1.70 23.02
CA GLU A 116 27.92 2.83 23.52
C GLU A 116 27.21 3.58 22.39
N ASN A 117 27.85 3.72 21.23
CA ASN A 117 27.23 4.33 20.06
C ASN A 117 26.13 3.43 19.46
N CYS A 118 26.27 2.11 19.51
CA CYS A 118 25.28 1.18 18.95
C CYS A 118 24.10 0.90 19.90
N PHE A 119 24.35 0.83 21.20
CA PHE A 119 23.36 0.41 22.20
C PHE A 119 22.93 1.54 23.14
N GLY A 120 23.70 2.63 23.24
CA GLY A 120 23.48 3.70 24.18
C GLY A 120 24.11 3.41 25.55
N ARG A 121 24.70 4.44 26.15
CA ARG A 121 25.45 4.34 27.42
C ARG A 121 24.69 3.65 28.56
N LYS A 122 23.37 3.88 28.69
CA LYS A 122 22.54 3.24 29.72
C LYS A 122 22.48 1.71 29.60
N ASP A 123 22.52 1.18 28.38
CA ASP A 123 22.47 -0.26 28.15
C ASP A 123 23.84 -0.92 28.34
N VAL A 124 24.92 -0.17 28.07
CA VAL A 124 26.29 -0.57 28.41
C VAL A 124 26.47 -0.61 29.93
N ASP A 125 26.10 0.47 30.63
CA ASP A 125 26.22 0.58 32.09
C ASP A 125 25.39 -0.48 32.84
N SER A 126 24.28 -0.95 32.26
CA SER A 126 23.44 -2.00 32.83
C SER A 126 23.84 -3.43 32.42
N GLY A 127 24.92 -3.59 31.65
CA GLY A 127 25.41 -4.89 31.18
C GLY A 127 24.54 -5.54 30.09
N LYS A 128 23.56 -4.81 29.55
CA LYS A 128 22.63 -5.26 28.49
C LYS A 128 23.20 -5.09 27.08
N ALA A 129 24.36 -4.45 26.94
CA ALA A 129 25.05 -4.24 25.68
C ALA A 129 26.45 -4.83 25.75
N THR A 130 26.64 -5.96 25.09
CA THR A 130 27.91 -6.70 25.04
C THR A 130 28.37 -6.86 23.59
N LEU A 131 29.64 -7.23 23.41
CA LEU A 131 30.17 -7.59 22.10
C LEU A 131 29.40 -8.76 21.47
N GLU A 132 28.97 -9.73 22.30
CA GLU A 132 28.12 -10.84 21.87
C GLU A 132 26.77 -10.35 21.29
N ASN A 133 26.18 -9.31 21.88
CA ASN A 133 24.94 -8.73 21.35
C ASN A 133 25.16 -8.04 20.00
N LEU A 134 26.34 -7.48 19.75
CA LEU A 134 26.70 -6.91 18.45
C LEU A 134 26.89 -8.00 17.38
N TYR A 135 27.54 -9.11 17.75
CA TYR A 135 27.63 -10.30 16.87
C TYR A 135 26.25 -10.86 16.53
N LYS A 136 25.34 -10.98 17.51
CA LYS A 136 23.94 -11.40 17.25
C LYS A 136 23.20 -10.49 16.27
N ILE A 137 23.42 -9.18 16.35
CA ILE A 137 22.85 -8.22 15.38
C ILE A 137 23.43 -8.47 13.99
N TYR A 138 24.75 -8.64 13.89
CA TYR A 138 25.43 -8.92 12.62
C TYR A 138 24.93 -10.22 11.98
N ASP A 139 24.87 -11.31 12.75
CA ASP A 139 24.37 -12.60 12.30
C ASP A 139 22.91 -12.49 11.84
N TYR A 140 22.07 -11.76 12.59
CA TYR A 140 20.68 -11.53 12.18
C TYR A 140 20.56 -10.79 10.85
N ILE A 141 21.40 -9.78 10.61
CA ILE A 141 21.44 -9.05 9.33
C ILE A 141 21.76 -9.99 8.17
N ILE A 142 22.69 -10.93 8.38
CA ILE A 142 23.12 -11.87 7.34
C ILE A 142 22.07 -12.96 7.10
N ASP A 143 21.52 -13.54 8.16
CA ASP A 143 20.73 -14.76 8.08
C ASP A 143 19.23 -14.50 7.88
N ASN A 144 18.72 -13.33 8.28
CA ASN A 144 17.28 -13.08 8.34
C ASN A 144 16.81 -11.94 7.41
N ILE A 145 17.66 -10.96 7.12
CA ILE A 145 17.26 -9.80 6.30
C ILE A 145 17.36 -10.13 4.81
N SER A 146 16.24 -10.64 4.28
CA SER A 146 16.11 -11.00 2.86
C SER A 146 15.56 -9.90 1.95
N GLN A 147 15.12 -8.74 2.46
CA GLN A 147 14.53 -7.70 1.61
C GLN A 147 15.59 -6.71 1.11
N ALA A 148 15.77 -6.59 -0.20
CA ALA A 148 16.75 -5.67 -0.80
C ALA A 148 16.49 -4.20 -0.42
N LYS A 149 15.22 -3.86 -0.19
CA LYS A 149 14.78 -2.53 0.24
C LYS A 149 15.45 -2.08 1.55
N PHE A 150 15.67 -2.99 2.50
CA PHE A 150 16.32 -2.65 3.77
C PHE A 150 17.69 -2.01 3.53
N PHE A 151 18.57 -2.68 2.78
CA PHE A 151 19.92 -2.18 2.52
C PHE A 151 19.90 -0.84 1.76
N ILE A 152 18.93 -0.64 0.87
CA ILE A 152 18.78 0.61 0.11
C ILE A 152 18.33 1.76 1.02
N ASP A 153 17.37 1.52 1.91
CA ASP A 153 16.83 2.53 2.81
C ASP A 153 17.89 2.98 3.83
N TYR A 154 18.75 2.06 4.29
CA TYR A 154 19.82 2.33 5.24
C TYR A 154 21.20 2.61 4.61
N ARG A 155 21.29 2.76 3.28
CA ARG A 155 22.59 2.91 2.56
C ARG A 155 23.47 4.06 3.03
N ASP A 156 22.86 5.16 3.49
CA ASP A 156 23.53 6.38 3.95
C ASP A 156 23.58 6.43 5.49
N SER A 157 23.16 5.36 6.17
CA SER A 157 23.10 5.27 7.63
C SER A 157 24.42 4.77 8.21
N SER A 158 24.74 5.24 9.42
CA SER A 158 25.87 4.69 10.18
C SER A 158 25.56 3.28 10.69
N ILE A 159 26.59 2.47 10.95
CA ILE A 159 26.46 1.15 11.57
C ILE A 159 25.64 1.23 12.86
N SER A 160 25.94 2.20 13.72
CA SER A 160 25.18 2.46 14.95
C SER A 160 23.68 2.65 14.71
N SER A 161 23.29 3.38 13.67
CA SER A 161 21.88 3.59 13.33
C SER A 161 21.21 2.29 12.88
N ILE A 162 21.91 1.48 12.09
CA ILE A 162 21.45 0.17 11.63
C ILE A 162 21.30 -0.78 12.82
N CYS A 163 22.32 -0.87 13.67
CA CYS A 163 22.31 -1.68 14.88
C CYS A 163 21.14 -1.31 15.78
N LYS A 164 20.84 -0.03 15.96
CA LYS A 164 19.71 0.43 16.76
C LYS A 164 18.36 -0.07 16.23
N GLU A 165 18.16 -0.08 14.92
CA GLU A 165 16.91 -0.55 14.32
C GLU A 165 16.81 -2.08 14.34
N VAL A 166 17.88 -2.78 13.98
CA VAL A 166 17.91 -4.25 14.00
C VAL A 166 17.82 -4.80 15.42
N ARG A 167 18.39 -4.10 16.41
CA ARG A 167 18.28 -4.47 17.83
C ARG A 167 16.84 -4.61 18.27
N LYS A 168 15.93 -3.74 17.79
CA LYS A 168 14.50 -3.85 18.11
C LYS A 168 13.88 -5.15 17.61
N LEU A 169 14.44 -5.77 16.58
CA LEU A 169 13.98 -7.04 16.02
C LEU A 169 14.64 -8.23 16.73
N VAL A 170 15.93 -8.12 17.07
CA VAL A 170 16.73 -9.19 17.68
C VAL A 170 16.42 -9.39 19.17
N PHE A 171 16.11 -8.30 19.89
CA PHE A 171 15.91 -8.32 21.35
C PHE A 171 14.50 -7.90 21.74
N LEU A 172 13.50 -8.29 20.94
CA LEU A 172 12.09 -8.15 21.29
C LEU A 172 11.82 -8.81 22.65
N SER A 173 11.04 -8.16 23.50
CA SER A 173 10.47 -8.82 24.67
C SER A 173 9.42 -9.86 24.24
N GLU A 174 9.15 -10.86 25.09
CA GLU A 174 8.11 -11.88 24.81
C GLU A 174 6.73 -11.24 24.55
N GLU A 175 6.41 -10.12 25.22
CA GLU A 175 5.20 -9.35 25.01
C GLU A 175 5.15 -8.69 23.62
N GLU A 176 6.27 -8.13 23.15
CA GLU A 176 6.36 -7.50 21.82
C GLU A 176 6.33 -8.54 20.71
N GLU A 177 6.98 -9.70 20.89
CA GLU A 177 6.92 -10.82 19.94
C GLU A 177 5.49 -11.36 19.82
N GLN A 178 4.77 -11.47 20.93
CA GLN A 178 3.38 -11.89 20.93
C GLN A 178 2.47 -10.85 20.24
N SER A 179 2.68 -9.56 20.49
CA SER A 179 1.93 -8.49 19.82
C SER A 179 2.13 -8.51 18.29
N ILE A 180 3.36 -8.70 17.82
CA ILE A 180 3.66 -8.81 16.39
C ILE A 180 3.02 -10.07 15.79
N LYS A 181 3.10 -11.21 16.49
CA LYS A 181 2.43 -12.45 16.06
C LYS A 181 0.92 -12.26 15.98
N ASP A 182 0.33 -11.56 16.94
CA ASP A 182 -1.11 -11.28 16.97
C ASP A 182 -1.53 -10.35 15.82
N GLU A 183 -0.73 -9.33 15.49
CA GLU A 183 -0.99 -8.46 14.33
C GLU A 183 -0.87 -9.21 13.00
N ILE A 184 0.18 -10.03 12.83
CA ILE A 184 0.35 -10.89 11.66
C ILE A 184 -0.81 -11.88 11.54
N ASN A 185 -1.23 -12.48 12.65
CA ASN A 185 -2.37 -13.40 12.67
C ASN A 185 -3.69 -12.70 12.32
N ARG A 186 -3.93 -11.49 12.84
CA ARG A 186 -5.11 -10.69 12.46
C ARG A 186 -5.11 -10.36 10.97
N PHE A 187 -3.97 -9.91 10.44
CA PHE A 187 -3.83 -9.60 9.03
C PHE A 187 -4.04 -10.84 8.15
N ASN A 188 -3.45 -11.98 8.52
CA ASN A 188 -3.65 -13.24 7.79
C ASN A 188 -5.11 -13.71 7.87
N ASN A 189 -5.77 -13.53 9.02
CA ASN A 189 -7.19 -13.88 9.19
C ASN A 189 -8.14 -12.95 8.42
N SER A 190 -7.72 -11.73 8.06
CA SER A 190 -8.47 -10.82 7.20
C SER A 190 -8.38 -11.14 5.70
N ILE A 191 -7.46 -12.03 5.29
CA ILE A 191 -7.32 -12.43 3.89
C ILE A 191 -8.21 -13.63 3.61
N LEU A 192 -9.01 -13.52 2.55
CA LEU A 192 -9.80 -14.61 2.00
C LEU A 192 -9.26 -14.98 0.62
N SER A 193 -9.04 -16.27 0.41
CA SER A 193 -8.56 -16.81 -0.87
C SER A 193 -9.66 -17.66 -1.52
N PRO A 194 -9.87 -17.52 -2.84
CA PRO A 194 -10.79 -18.37 -3.58
C PRO A 194 -10.18 -19.76 -3.81
N GLU A 195 -11.01 -20.73 -4.21
CA GLU A 195 -10.53 -22.09 -4.53
C GLU A 195 -9.52 -22.10 -5.68
N ASN A 196 -9.73 -21.24 -6.68
CA ASN A 196 -8.84 -21.07 -7.82
C ASN A 196 -8.47 -19.59 -7.96
N ILE A 197 -7.19 -19.26 -7.73
CA ILE A 197 -6.67 -17.91 -7.92
C ILE A 197 -6.35 -17.72 -9.40
N THR A 198 -7.14 -16.90 -10.08
CA THR A 198 -6.99 -16.56 -11.51
C THR A 198 -6.38 -15.17 -11.70
N HIS A 199 -6.45 -14.33 -10.67
CA HIS A 199 -5.97 -12.95 -10.69
C HIS A 199 -4.91 -12.73 -9.59
N GLU A 200 -3.72 -12.33 -10.01
CA GLU A 200 -2.59 -12.12 -9.10
C GLU A 200 -2.75 -10.82 -8.30
N GLY A 201 -2.53 -10.84 -6.98
CA GLY A 201 -2.58 -9.66 -6.11
C GLY A 201 -3.78 -9.68 -5.17
N LEU A 202 -3.82 -8.71 -4.26
CA LEU A 202 -4.77 -8.66 -3.16
C LEU A 202 -5.69 -7.44 -3.30
N VAL A 203 -7.00 -7.68 -3.38
CA VAL A 203 -8.01 -6.61 -3.43
C VAL A 203 -8.39 -6.21 -2.00
N SER A 204 -8.17 -4.96 -1.63
CA SER A 204 -8.58 -4.44 -0.31
C SER A 204 -10.02 -3.94 -0.36
N LEU A 205 -10.87 -4.44 0.55
CA LEU A 205 -12.26 -4.00 0.73
C LEU A 205 -12.35 -3.22 2.03
N ASP A 206 -12.54 -1.90 1.88
CA ASP A 206 -12.63 -0.97 2.99
C ASP A 206 -13.86 -0.09 2.85
N TYR A 207 -14.20 0.61 3.92
CA TYR A 207 -15.17 1.69 3.88
C TYR A 207 -14.85 2.77 4.91
N LYS A 208 -15.39 3.96 4.68
CA LYS A 208 -15.40 5.03 5.66
C LYS A 208 -16.76 5.71 5.63
N ASP A 209 -17.39 5.80 6.79
CA ASP A 209 -18.77 6.29 6.92
C ASP A 209 -19.69 5.49 5.98
N ASN A 210 -20.27 6.15 4.98
CA ASN A 210 -21.12 5.53 3.96
C ASN A 210 -20.41 5.32 2.61
N LEU A 211 -19.09 5.50 2.54
CA LEU A 211 -18.32 5.37 1.30
C LEU A 211 -17.57 4.04 1.29
N ILE A 212 -17.94 3.14 0.38
CA ILE A 212 -17.15 1.95 0.04
C ILE A 212 -15.91 2.38 -0.72
N LYS A 213 -14.77 1.74 -0.40
CA LYS A 213 -13.50 1.90 -1.10
C LYS A 213 -12.88 0.52 -1.38
N ILE A 214 -12.67 0.23 -2.65
CA ILE A 214 -12.01 -0.98 -3.12
C ILE A 214 -10.70 -0.61 -3.81
N SER A 215 -9.59 -1.16 -3.32
CA SER A 215 -8.25 -0.83 -3.81
C SER A 215 -7.56 -2.07 -4.38
N TYR A 216 -6.92 -1.93 -5.53
CA TYR A 216 -6.18 -2.99 -6.19
C TYR A 216 -5.05 -2.39 -7.02
N ASP A 217 -3.86 -3.00 -6.98
CA ASP A 217 -2.66 -2.54 -7.66
C ASP A 217 -2.65 -2.86 -9.16
N LYS A 218 -3.33 -3.93 -9.58
CA LYS A 218 -3.36 -4.42 -10.97
C LYS A 218 -4.70 -4.18 -11.66
N ILE A 219 -5.14 -2.92 -11.68
CA ILE A 219 -6.44 -2.53 -12.27
C ILE A 219 -6.56 -3.03 -13.71
N SER A 220 -7.56 -3.89 -13.96
CA SER A 220 -7.88 -4.43 -15.27
C SER A 220 -9.25 -3.95 -15.78
N ASN A 221 -9.53 -4.11 -17.07
CA ASN A 221 -10.86 -3.81 -17.61
C ASN A 221 -11.91 -4.79 -17.08
N HIS A 222 -11.53 -6.07 -16.90
CA HIS A 222 -12.38 -7.10 -16.30
C HIS A 222 -12.87 -6.69 -14.89
N LEU A 223 -11.95 -6.25 -14.02
CA LEU A 223 -12.30 -5.76 -12.69
C LEU A 223 -13.25 -4.55 -12.75
N LYS A 224 -13.00 -3.62 -13.67
CA LYS A 224 -13.87 -2.44 -13.85
C LYS A 224 -15.29 -2.84 -14.25
N GLU A 225 -15.43 -3.81 -15.15
CA GLU A 225 -16.72 -4.31 -15.60
C GLU A 225 -17.46 -5.03 -14.46
N LEU A 226 -16.78 -5.91 -13.73
CA LEU A 226 -17.33 -6.61 -12.56
C LEU A 226 -17.80 -5.63 -11.49
N LEU A 227 -16.97 -4.65 -11.09
CA LEU A 227 -17.35 -3.67 -10.05
C LEU A 227 -18.47 -2.72 -10.52
N ARG A 228 -18.59 -2.48 -11.83
CA ARG A 228 -19.65 -1.63 -12.38
C ARG A 228 -21.04 -2.25 -12.23
N GLU A 229 -21.15 -3.58 -12.18
CA GLU A 229 -22.42 -4.27 -11.88
C GLU A 229 -22.98 -3.88 -10.51
N PHE A 230 -22.08 -3.57 -9.57
CA PHE A 230 -22.39 -3.10 -8.23
C PHE A 230 -22.40 -1.57 -8.14
N ASN A 231 -22.49 -0.85 -9.26
CA ASN A 231 -22.42 0.61 -9.32
C ASN A 231 -21.19 1.21 -8.63
N ILE A 232 -20.09 0.45 -8.56
CA ILE A 232 -18.81 0.91 -8.02
C ILE A 232 -17.96 1.37 -9.20
N THR A 233 -17.41 2.58 -9.11
CA THR A 233 -16.66 3.20 -10.21
C THR A 233 -15.34 3.75 -9.75
N TRP A 234 -14.39 3.88 -10.67
CA TRP A 234 -13.07 4.44 -10.37
C TRP A 234 -13.16 5.92 -10.01
N GLU A 235 -12.58 6.29 -8.88
CA GLU A 235 -12.47 7.68 -8.43
C GLU A 235 -11.01 8.12 -8.36
N TYR A 236 -10.65 9.10 -9.19
CA TYR A 236 -9.28 9.59 -9.32
C TYR A 236 -8.70 10.19 -8.03
N LYS A 237 -9.53 10.82 -7.18
CA LYS A 237 -9.07 11.47 -5.95
C LYS A 237 -8.57 10.47 -4.91
N HIS A 238 -9.24 9.33 -4.82
CA HIS A 238 -8.92 8.28 -3.85
C HIS A 238 -8.04 7.18 -4.44
N SER A 239 -7.75 7.26 -5.75
CA SER A 239 -7.06 6.21 -6.52
C SER A 239 -7.62 4.83 -6.20
N ALA A 240 -8.94 4.73 -6.16
CA ALA A 240 -9.67 3.55 -5.73
C ALA A 240 -11.05 3.50 -6.40
N PHE A 241 -11.65 2.33 -6.39
CA PHE A 241 -13.04 2.12 -6.77
C PHE A 241 -13.95 2.50 -5.59
N THR A 242 -14.90 3.40 -5.81
CA THR A 242 -15.75 3.92 -4.75
C THR A 242 -17.24 3.87 -5.09
N ARG A 243 -18.05 3.80 -4.04
CA ARG A 243 -19.51 3.95 -4.11
C ARG A 243 -20.04 4.46 -2.78
N TYR A 244 -20.91 5.46 -2.84
CA TYR A 244 -21.64 5.94 -1.67
C TYR A 244 -22.90 5.11 -1.44
N ILE A 245 -23.09 4.63 -0.22
CA ILE A 245 -24.24 3.87 0.21
C ILE A 245 -25.27 4.82 0.82
N THR A 246 -26.50 4.72 0.34
CA THR A 246 -27.63 5.48 0.86
C THR A 246 -28.62 4.53 1.55
N ASN A 247 -29.61 5.09 2.24
CA ASN A 247 -30.69 4.31 2.85
C ASN A 247 -31.47 3.45 1.84
N CYS A 248 -31.37 3.77 0.53
CA CYS A 248 -31.99 3.00 -0.55
C CYS A 248 -31.09 1.88 -1.12
N ASN A 249 -29.92 1.64 -0.53
CA ASN A 249 -28.98 0.61 -1.01
C ASN A 249 -28.60 -0.37 0.11
N GLY A 250 -29.37 -0.42 1.20
CA GLY A 250 -29.13 -1.33 2.33
C GLY A 250 -27.89 -0.97 3.16
N HIS A 251 -27.50 -1.88 4.05
CA HIS A 251 -26.36 -1.66 4.94
C HIS A 251 -25.03 -1.81 4.19
N ILE A 252 -24.02 -1.01 4.58
CA ILE A 252 -22.72 -1.01 3.91
C ILE A 252 -22.00 -2.36 4.02
N SER A 253 -22.16 -3.06 5.15
CA SER A 253 -21.54 -4.38 5.34
C SER A 253 -22.13 -5.43 4.41
N ASP A 254 -23.43 -5.36 4.07
CA ASP A 254 -24.04 -6.25 3.07
C ASP A 254 -23.54 -5.95 1.67
N ARG A 255 -23.41 -4.67 1.31
CA ARG A 255 -22.90 -4.24 -0.01
C ARG A 255 -21.44 -4.67 -0.20
N LEU A 256 -20.60 -4.53 0.82
CA LEU A 256 -19.23 -5.02 0.78
C LEU A 256 -19.15 -6.54 0.72
N ALA A 257 -19.98 -7.24 1.50
CA ALA A 257 -20.01 -8.71 1.49
C ALA A 257 -20.41 -9.25 0.12
N GLU A 258 -21.45 -8.67 -0.48
CA GLU A 258 -21.94 -9.01 -1.82
C GLU A 258 -20.83 -8.88 -2.88
N VAL A 259 -20.09 -7.77 -2.87
CA VAL A 259 -18.97 -7.54 -3.79
C VAL A 259 -17.80 -8.48 -3.50
N GLY A 260 -17.46 -8.68 -2.22
CA GLY A 260 -16.37 -9.56 -1.79
C GLY A 260 -16.58 -11.01 -2.21
N ILE A 261 -17.81 -11.52 -2.04
CA ILE A 261 -18.19 -12.86 -2.51
C ILE A 261 -18.02 -12.95 -4.03
N LYS A 262 -18.49 -11.93 -4.77
CA LYS A 262 -18.37 -11.95 -6.22
C LYS A 262 -16.93 -11.92 -6.71
N LEU A 263 -16.06 -11.15 -6.05
CA LEU A 263 -14.62 -11.11 -6.33
C LEU A 263 -13.95 -12.47 -6.07
N LEU A 264 -14.32 -13.15 -4.97
CA LEU A 264 -13.83 -14.50 -4.68
C LEU A 264 -14.29 -15.51 -5.74
N GLU A 265 -15.56 -15.49 -6.13
CA GLU A 265 -16.08 -16.37 -7.20
C GLU A 265 -15.36 -16.19 -8.53
N ASP A 266 -14.93 -14.95 -8.81
CA ASP A 266 -14.22 -14.58 -10.04
C ASP A 266 -12.69 -14.86 -9.95
N GLY A 267 -12.22 -15.30 -8.78
CA GLY A 267 -10.85 -15.77 -8.55
C GLY A 267 -9.84 -14.72 -8.07
N TYR A 268 -10.34 -13.62 -7.49
CA TYR A 268 -9.52 -12.63 -6.77
C TYR A 268 -9.30 -13.04 -5.31
N GLN A 269 -8.08 -12.82 -4.81
CA GLN A 269 -7.86 -12.79 -3.36
C GLN A 269 -8.30 -11.44 -2.80
N ILE A 270 -8.97 -11.46 -1.64
CA ILE A 270 -9.48 -10.25 -1.00
C ILE A 270 -8.96 -10.10 0.43
N SER A 271 -8.84 -8.85 0.89
CA SER A 271 -8.54 -8.49 2.28
C SER A 271 -9.70 -7.68 2.85
N VAL A 272 -10.18 -8.08 4.03
CA VAL A 272 -11.32 -7.47 4.71
C VAL A 272 -10.98 -7.32 6.21
N ILE A 273 -10.72 -6.09 6.63
CA ILE A 273 -10.35 -5.80 8.03
C ILE A 273 -11.57 -5.88 8.96
N ASP A 274 -12.75 -5.49 8.46
CA ASP A 274 -13.99 -5.48 9.24
C ASP A 274 -14.51 -6.90 9.51
N GLU A 275 -14.59 -7.28 10.79
CA GLU A 275 -15.00 -8.62 11.21
C GLU A 275 -16.46 -8.95 10.85
N GLU A 276 -17.35 -7.96 10.81
CA GLU A 276 -18.75 -8.16 10.43
C GLU A 276 -18.85 -8.52 8.95
N VAL A 277 -18.19 -7.74 8.10
CA VAL A 277 -18.12 -8.01 6.65
C VAL A 277 -17.47 -9.36 6.39
N LEU A 278 -16.35 -9.65 7.06
CA LEU A 278 -15.64 -10.92 6.94
C LEU A 278 -16.54 -12.10 7.29
N LYS A 279 -17.32 -12.00 8.38
CA LYS A 279 -18.28 -13.04 8.78
C LYS A 279 -19.39 -13.21 7.75
N LYS A 280 -19.95 -12.12 7.22
CA LYS A 280 -21.00 -12.18 6.18
C LYS A 280 -20.49 -12.86 4.91
N ILE A 281 -19.27 -12.58 4.48
CA ILE A 281 -18.64 -13.24 3.33
C ILE A 281 -18.46 -14.73 3.59
N LYS A 282 -17.82 -15.10 4.72
CA LYS A 282 -17.54 -16.51 5.05
C LYS A 282 -18.80 -17.37 5.18
N THR A 283 -19.89 -16.79 5.69
CA THR A 283 -21.17 -17.48 5.89
C THR A 283 -22.13 -17.34 4.71
N ASN A 284 -21.76 -16.55 3.69
CA ASN A 284 -22.62 -16.15 2.58
C ASN A 284 -23.98 -15.61 3.07
N ASN A 285 -23.97 -14.87 4.18
CA ASN A 285 -25.16 -14.36 4.86
C ASN A 285 -25.17 -12.84 4.82
N TYR A 286 -25.69 -12.29 3.72
CA TYR A 286 -25.90 -10.87 3.52
C TYR A 286 -27.30 -10.64 2.92
N GLU A 287 -27.87 -9.46 3.14
CA GLU A 287 -29.13 -9.07 2.49
C GLU A 287 -28.83 -8.50 1.10
N PRO A 288 -29.30 -9.09 -0.02
CA PRO A 288 -29.04 -8.57 -1.37
C PRO A 288 -29.59 -7.16 -1.60
N GLU A 289 -29.00 -6.42 -2.55
CA GLU A 289 -29.40 -5.03 -2.78
C GLU A 289 -30.83 -4.95 -3.32
N CYS A 290 -31.71 -4.23 -2.62
CA CYS A 290 -33.03 -3.92 -3.15
C CYS A 290 -32.91 -2.81 -4.21
N LYS A 291 -33.30 -3.12 -5.45
CA LYS A 291 -33.28 -2.17 -6.58
C LYS A 291 -34.62 -1.44 -6.80
N ARG A 292 -35.63 -1.67 -5.97
CA ARG A 292 -37.02 -1.21 -6.15
C ARG A 292 -37.57 -0.60 -4.87
N TRP A 293 -37.82 0.69 -4.88
CA TRP A 293 -38.16 1.48 -3.70
C TRP A 293 -39.42 2.33 -3.87
N ILE A 294 -40.19 2.44 -2.80
CA ILE A 294 -41.23 3.44 -2.61
C ILE A 294 -40.68 4.49 -1.64
N LEU A 295 -40.59 5.73 -2.11
CA LEU A 295 -40.04 6.88 -1.40
C LEU A 295 -41.11 7.95 -1.20
N VAL A 296 -40.76 9.04 -0.50
CA VAL A 296 -41.60 10.24 -0.38
C VAL A 296 -41.07 11.34 -1.28
N TYR A 297 -41.98 12.05 -1.96
CA TYR A 297 -41.67 13.26 -2.71
C TYR A 297 -42.86 14.22 -2.69
N ASN A 298 -42.67 15.43 -2.15
CA ASN A 298 -43.70 16.48 -2.03
C ASN A 298 -45.04 15.92 -1.51
N ASP A 299 -45.03 15.25 -0.35
CA ASP A 299 -46.18 14.61 0.29
C ASP A 299 -46.90 13.52 -0.54
N ASN A 300 -46.25 13.04 -1.60
CA ASN A 300 -46.71 11.94 -2.44
C ASN A 300 -45.75 10.74 -2.35
N LEU A 301 -46.21 9.59 -2.84
CA LEU A 301 -45.40 8.37 -2.95
C LEU A 301 -44.64 8.38 -4.27
N ALA A 302 -43.34 8.09 -4.24
CA ALA A 302 -42.46 8.04 -5.40
C ALA A 302 -41.96 6.61 -5.64
N ILE A 303 -42.41 6.01 -6.73
CA ILE A 303 -42.03 4.65 -7.15
C ILE A 303 -40.75 4.74 -7.98
N LYS A 304 -39.65 4.22 -7.43
CA LYS A 304 -38.32 4.25 -8.02
C LYS A 304 -37.79 2.84 -8.23
N TRP A 305 -37.22 2.58 -9.40
CA TRP A 305 -36.49 1.34 -9.65
C TRP A 305 -35.19 1.63 -10.40
N PHE A 306 -34.22 0.73 -10.25
CA PHE A 306 -32.95 0.81 -10.98
C PHE A 306 -33.10 0.25 -12.40
N GLU A 307 -32.38 0.86 -13.35
CA GLU A 307 -32.38 0.53 -14.78
C GLU A 307 -33.70 0.78 -15.53
N TYR A 308 -33.62 0.80 -16.86
CA TYR A 308 -34.79 1.01 -17.71
C TYR A 308 -35.69 -0.22 -17.74
N ASN A 309 -36.97 -0.07 -17.38
CA ASN A 309 -37.95 -1.15 -17.47
C ASN A 309 -39.30 -0.62 -17.98
N LYS A 310 -39.54 -0.76 -19.29
CA LYS A 310 -40.75 -0.27 -19.96
C LYS A 310 -42.04 -0.89 -19.42
N SER A 311 -42.01 -2.19 -19.11
CA SER A 311 -43.18 -2.90 -18.56
C SER A 311 -43.55 -2.37 -17.18
N LEU A 312 -42.55 -2.25 -16.30
CA LEU A 312 -42.74 -1.76 -14.94
C LEU A 312 -43.20 -0.30 -14.95
N TYR A 313 -42.63 0.52 -15.83
CA TYR A 313 -43.09 1.89 -16.06
C TYR A 313 -44.57 1.95 -16.43
N ASN A 314 -44.99 1.20 -17.44
CA ASN A 314 -46.38 1.20 -17.90
C ASN A 314 -47.33 0.76 -16.78
N LYS A 315 -46.95 -0.27 -16.02
CA LYS A 315 -47.74 -0.78 -14.88
C LYS A 315 -47.81 0.25 -13.75
N ALA A 316 -46.70 0.88 -13.40
CA ALA A 316 -46.67 1.93 -12.38
C ALA A 316 -47.52 3.15 -12.77
N ARG A 317 -47.52 3.55 -14.04
CA ARG A 317 -48.38 4.63 -14.55
C ARG A 317 -49.86 4.28 -14.53
N ALA A 318 -50.22 2.99 -14.54
CA ALA A 318 -51.60 2.51 -14.54
C ALA A 318 -52.21 2.32 -13.13
N ILE A 319 -51.44 2.51 -12.05
CA ILE A 319 -51.89 2.30 -10.65
C ILE A 319 -53.16 3.10 -10.33
N CYS A 320 -53.18 4.40 -10.67
CA CYS A 320 -54.34 5.26 -10.47
C CYS A 320 -54.38 6.42 -11.46
N LYS A 321 -55.50 7.16 -11.47
CA LYS A 321 -55.59 8.45 -12.18
C LYS A 321 -54.85 9.50 -11.36
N GLY A 322 -53.87 10.17 -11.97
CA GLY A 322 -53.06 11.20 -11.30
C GLY A 322 -51.57 10.87 -11.21
N THR A 323 -51.14 9.68 -11.66
CA THR A 323 -49.71 9.35 -11.70
C THR A 323 -48.94 10.25 -12.65
N LYS A 324 -47.76 10.70 -12.23
CA LYS A 324 -46.87 11.55 -13.02
C LYS A 324 -45.48 10.94 -13.09
N TRP A 325 -44.80 11.14 -14.21
CA TRP A 325 -43.39 10.81 -14.32
C TRP A 325 -42.58 12.06 -14.00
N ASP A 326 -41.65 11.93 -13.06
CA ASP A 326 -40.67 12.97 -12.77
C ASP A 326 -39.43 12.74 -13.64
N TYR A 327 -39.14 13.67 -14.55
CA TYR A 327 -38.04 13.51 -15.50
C TYR A 327 -36.66 13.68 -14.84
N ASP A 328 -36.57 14.56 -13.85
CA ASP A 328 -35.31 14.92 -13.21
C ASP A 328 -34.83 13.79 -12.31
N ASN A 329 -35.75 13.22 -11.53
CA ASN A 329 -35.44 12.22 -10.52
C ASN A 329 -35.77 10.79 -10.95
N LYS A 330 -36.46 10.62 -12.09
CA LYS A 330 -36.77 9.33 -12.72
C LYS A 330 -37.58 8.38 -11.85
N TYR A 331 -38.66 8.89 -11.24
CA TYR A 331 -39.64 8.07 -10.51
C TYR A 331 -41.07 8.35 -10.99
N VAL A 332 -41.97 7.41 -10.71
CA VAL A 332 -43.42 7.60 -10.87
C VAL A 332 -43.99 8.15 -9.56
N ILE A 333 -44.53 9.36 -9.60
CA ILE A 333 -45.22 9.99 -8.48
C ILE A 333 -46.67 9.50 -8.46
N VAL A 334 -47.13 9.07 -7.28
CA VAL A 334 -48.48 8.60 -6.99
C VAL A 334 -49.02 9.35 -5.78
N PRO A 335 -50.24 9.91 -5.84
CA PRO A 335 -50.88 10.51 -4.66
C PRO A 335 -50.91 9.57 -3.47
N VAL A 336 -50.56 10.06 -2.27
CA VAL A 336 -50.57 9.24 -1.04
C VAL A 336 -51.95 8.68 -0.73
N THR A 337 -53.03 9.36 -1.14
CA THR A 337 -54.41 8.88 -1.03
C THR A 337 -54.67 7.56 -1.75
N ASN A 338 -53.80 7.17 -2.69
CA ASN A 338 -53.81 5.87 -3.37
C ASN A 338 -52.81 4.87 -2.77
N TYR A 339 -52.48 4.98 -1.48
CA TYR A 339 -51.51 4.10 -0.83
C TYR A 339 -51.89 2.62 -0.92
N ARG A 340 -53.18 2.27 -0.93
CA ARG A 340 -53.66 0.87 -1.00
C ARG A 340 -53.30 0.21 -2.33
N GLU A 341 -53.38 0.96 -3.42
CA GLU A 341 -52.95 0.49 -4.74
C GLU A 341 -51.43 0.39 -4.84
N VAL A 342 -50.70 1.30 -4.19
CA VAL A 342 -49.23 1.24 -4.09
C VAL A 342 -48.79 0.04 -3.24
N GLU A 343 -49.49 -0.29 -2.14
CA GLU A 343 -49.24 -1.51 -1.34
C GLU A 343 -49.41 -2.78 -2.16
N LYS A 344 -50.48 -2.89 -2.95
CA LYS A 344 -50.67 -4.01 -3.89
C LYS A 344 -49.55 -4.07 -4.93
N PHE A 345 -49.25 -2.95 -5.57
CA PHE A 345 -48.18 -2.87 -6.56
C PHE A 345 -46.83 -3.24 -5.97
N SER A 346 -46.53 -2.80 -4.75
CA SER A 346 -45.30 -3.09 -4.05
C SER A 346 -45.14 -4.58 -3.80
N ASN A 347 -46.21 -5.25 -3.34
CA ASN A 347 -46.21 -6.70 -3.11
C ASN A 347 -46.07 -7.49 -4.41
N ASP A 348 -46.78 -7.09 -5.47
CA ASP A 348 -46.74 -7.78 -6.77
C ASP A 348 -45.37 -7.72 -7.45
N TYR A 349 -44.62 -6.63 -7.23
CA TYR A 349 -43.34 -6.37 -7.93
C TYR A 349 -42.12 -6.31 -7.01
N GLY A 350 -42.28 -6.62 -5.72
CA GLY A 350 -41.20 -6.72 -4.73
C GLY A 350 -40.51 -5.38 -4.44
N PHE A 351 -41.27 -4.32 -4.21
CA PHE A 351 -40.72 -3.03 -3.76
C PHE A 351 -40.58 -3.01 -2.23
N LYS A 352 -39.55 -2.32 -1.74
CA LYS A 352 -39.39 -1.95 -0.32
C LYS A 352 -39.79 -0.48 -0.12
N TYR A 353 -40.17 -0.13 1.11
CA TYR A 353 -40.52 1.24 1.48
C TYR A 353 -39.37 1.90 2.24
N SER A 354 -39.13 3.19 2.01
CA SER A 354 -38.34 3.98 2.96
C SER A 354 -39.13 4.19 4.26
N GLU A 355 -38.43 4.43 5.36
CA GLU A 355 -39.06 4.74 6.66
C GLU A 355 -40.00 5.94 6.57
N GLU A 356 -39.65 6.95 5.77
CA GLU A 356 -40.48 8.13 5.52
C GLU A 356 -41.78 7.77 4.81
N ALA A 357 -41.73 6.86 3.83
CA ALA A 357 -42.91 6.42 3.10
C ALA A 357 -43.86 5.64 4.00
N ILE A 358 -43.33 4.80 4.89
CA ILE A 358 -44.12 4.08 5.90
C ILE A 358 -44.86 5.08 6.79
N LYS A 359 -44.14 6.05 7.37
CA LYS A 359 -44.72 7.09 8.24
C LYS A 359 -45.79 7.91 7.53
N LEU A 360 -45.56 8.27 6.26
CA LEU A 360 -46.52 9.04 5.46
C LEU A 360 -47.82 8.24 5.23
N ILE A 361 -47.70 6.95 4.94
CA ILE A 361 -48.87 6.07 4.76
C ILE A 361 -49.63 5.90 6.08
N GLU A 362 -48.93 5.66 7.19
CA GLU A 362 -49.54 5.53 8.52
C GLU A 362 -50.30 6.79 8.95
N ASN A 363 -49.70 7.97 8.75
CA ASN A 363 -50.36 9.24 9.03
C ASN A 363 -51.60 9.44 8.15
N THR A 364 -51.58 8.98 6.91
CA THR A 364 -52.73 9.06 6.01
C THR A 364 -53.85 8.13 6.49
N LYS A 365 -53.51 6.91 6.95
CA LYS A 365 -54.48 5.95 7.51
C LYS A 365 -55.19 6.46 8.77
N ILE A 366 -54.52 7.26 9.60
CA ILE A 366 -55.10 7.83 10.82
C ILE A 366 -56.11 8.95 10.50
N ASN A 367 -55.94 9.62 9.36
CA ASN A 367 -56.76 10.75 8.93
C ASN A 367 -57.89 10.36 7.93
N GLU A 368 -57.98 9.08 7.54
CA GLU A 368 -59.13 8.47 6.85
C GLU A 368 -60.22 8.07 7.86
#